data_AF-A0A9N8DX72-F1
#
_entry.id   AF-A0A9N8DX72-F1
#
_cell.length_a   1.000
_cell.length_b   1.000
_cell.length_c   1.000
_cell.angle_alpha   90.00
_cell.angle_beta   90.00
_cell.angle_gamma   90.00
#
_symmetry.space_group_name_H-M   'P 1'
#
loop_
_entity.id
_entity.type
_entity.pdbx_description
1 polymer ?
#
loop_
_entity_poly.entity_id
_entity_poly.type
_entity_poly.pdbx_seq_one_letter_code
_entity_poly.pdbx_strand_id
1 'polypeptide(L)'
;MQGLVDRATEEIVQDGMRMGFEEQAKLSQMSLPQVKAHFRQGLQDHGTDVNLNDSQPQGDGDQSRVTAENAQFYRDMFATGADINHYSDIGMLPFSEFAKQCLSGDVKAVRAALERAKNTNQPTPPAGSAVSDSLTRLMESRETSLRLTPLLMMVSIGKNMAMRGVSEKQMSVVKLLLEYGARPDARDVCGKTVCHYGAGAMATPMTLEAVRLCIKAHESGHFFGKQVELHSLNSAARNGDQGWCLGYQSDTGRRAVYLAETRETLAVKPENLKLVDALEQQNPTKLCDIPDRMGIVCLQEIIICNREDCARFLLEENHADLDVEDCDGTSPRSMCVQTPLGGFSRVAMMVKNEAALQGRKRDKNFEFSCSKCGVLKSDTAHLMACAICKCVHYCSKKCQVKHWKEGHKIVCKDMAAKKALAIVLERPTGTQYTSTINFSSIRSGRGNIPSHREGSGYRKPVNVRVNEKFDIKVQAISHRVPLAIYDKSRHCNFEVAPGSPGFDELLQAAQAEPTWQGRKTFVTASFDAEGNCIVYPGLTSVKKW
;
A
#
# COMPACT_ATOMS: atom_id res chain seq x y z
N MET A 1 7.75 -28.46 -7.15
CA MET A 1 8.02 -27.29 -6.30
C MET A 1 6.99 -26.19 -6.54
N GLN A 2 6.76 -25.73 -7.77
CA GLN A 2 5.62 -24.86 -8.10
C GLN A 2 4.29 -25.48 -7.61
N GLY A 3 3.94 -26.70 -8.06
CA GLY A 3 2.78 -27.47 -7.55
C GLY A 3 2.86 -28.00 -6.10
N LEU A 4 3.74 -27.42 -5.26
CA LEU A 4 3.71 -27.50 -3.80
C LEU A 4 3.37 -26.12 -3.20
N VAL A 5 3.84 -25.03 -3.80
CA VAL A 5 3.40 -23.66 -3.49
C VAL A 5 1.95 -23.46 -3.92
N ASP A 6 1.58 -23.92 -5.11
CA ASP A 6 0.19 -23.88 -5.58
C ASP A 6 -0.70 -24.66 -4.62
N ARG A 7 -0.26 -25.85 -4.18
CA ARG A 7 -0.97 -26.69 -3.19
C ARG A 7 -1.06 -26.08 -1.80
N ALA A 8 -0.01 -25.44 -1.29
CA ALA A 8 -0.06 -24.76 0.01
C ALA A 8 -0.93 -23.48 -0.06
N THR A 9 -0.99 -22.83 -1.22
CA THR A 9 -1.91 -21.70 -1.46
C THR A 9 -3.35 -22.20 -1.57
N GLU A 10 -3.57 -23.33 -2.26
CA GLU A 10 -4.86 -24.04 -2.28
C GLU A 10 -5.27 -24.50 -0.87
N GLU A 11 -4.38 -25.06 -0.05
CA GLU A 11 -4.66 -25.48 1.33
C GLU A 11 -5.02 -24.28 2.23
N ILE A 12 -4.28 -23.17 2.17
CA ILE A 12 -4.62 -21.96 2.96
C ILE A 12 -5.96 -21.35 2.49
N VAL A 13 -6.21 -21.33 1.18
CA VAL A 13 -7.51 -20.91 0.63
C VAL A 13 -8.61 -21.90 0.99
N GLN A 14 -8.34 -23.21 1.04
CA GLN A 14 -9.30 -24.25 1.42
C GLN A 14 -9.61 -24.26 2.91
N ASP A 15 -8.66 -24.06 3.80
CA ASP A 15 -8.91 -23.96 5.25
C ASP A 15 -9.62 -22.63 5.60
N GLY A 16 -9.25 -21.52 4.95
CA GLY A 16 -10.01 -20.27 5.03
C GLY A 16 -11.43 -20.40 4.48
N MET A 17 -11.61 -21.09 3.34
CA MET A 17 -12.94 -21.46 2.84
C MET A 17 -13.67 -22.39 3.80
N ARG A 18 -12.99 -23.35 4.46
CA ARG A 18 -13.60 -24.35 5.34
C ARG A 18 -14.13 -23.75 6.63
N MET A 19 -13.37 -22.85 7.27
CA MET A 19 -13.90 -22.04 8.37
C MET A 19 -15.06 -21.15 7.90
N GLY A 20 -14.94 -20.54 6.72
CA GLY A 20 -16.03 -19.80 6.07
C GLY A 20 -17.27 -20.66 5.85
N PHE A 21 -17.13 -21.92 5.42
CA PHE A 21 -18.23 -22.86 5.19
C PHE A 21 -18.92 -23.28 6.49
N GLU A 22 -18.19 -23.44 7.60
CA GLU A 22 -18.80 -23.76 8.91
C GLU A 22 -19.66 -22.60 9.43
N GLU A 23 -19.14 -21.36 9.39
CA GLU A 23 -19.92 -20.18 9.79
C GLU A 23 -21.06 -19.91 8.79
N GLN A 24 -20.83 -20.06 7.48
CA GLN A 24 -21.87 -19.91 6.46
C GLN A 24 -22.98 -20.96 6.58
N ALA A 25 -22.67 -22.20 6.96
CA ALA A 25 -23.65 -23.26 7.22
C ALA A 25 -24.47 -23.01 8.50
N LYS A 26 -23.89 -22.33 9.49
CA LYS A 26 -24.58 -21.83 10.70
C LYS A 26 -25.47 -20.64 10.36
N LEU A 27 -24.97 -19.67 9.59
CA LEU A 27 -25.73 -18.51 9.13
C LEU A 27 -26.90 -18.89 8.22
N SER A 28 -26.76 -19.89 7.33
CA SER A 28 -27.85 -20.31 6.44
C SER A 28 -29.04 -20.97 7.15
N GLN A 29 -28.90 -21.33 8.43
CA GLN A 29 -30.00 -21.82 9.28
C GLN A 29 -30.76 -20.70 9.98
N MET A 30 -30.25 -19.46 9.94
CA MET A 30 -30.85 -18.30 10.59
C MET A 30 -31.73 -17.50 9.61
N SER A 31 -32.85 -16.99 10.10
CA SER A 31 -33.64 -15.97 9.40
C SER A 31 -32.93 -14.63 9.36
N LEU A 32 -33.25 -13.76 8.38
CA LEU A 32 -32.61 -12.46 8.24
C LEU A 32 -32.61 -11.60 9.54
N PRO A 33 -33.70 -11.51 10.34
CA PRO A 33 -33.66 -10.81 11.63
C PRO A 33 -32.67 -11.41 12.63
N GLN A 34 -32.53 -12.74 12.68
CA GLN A 34 -31.57 -13.43 13.55
C GLN A 34 -30.13 -13.15 13.12
N VAL A 35 -29.85 -13.15 11.81
CA VAL A 35 -28.52 -12.82 11.27
C VAL A 35 -28.13 -11.38 11.54
N LYS A 36 -29.07 -10.43 11.37
CA LYS A 36 -28.85 -9.01 11.71
C LYS A 36 -28.56 -8.83 13.20
N ALA A 37 -29.29 -9.52 14.08
CA ALA A 37 -29.02 -9.50 15.51
C ALA A 37 -27.66 -10.12 15.84
N HIS A 38 -27.30 -11.23 15.20
CA HIS A 38 -26.00 -11.89 15.36
C HIS A 38 -24.83 -10.97 14.98
N PHE A 39 -24.84 -10.36 13.79
CA PHE A 39 -23.78 -9.45 13.38
C PHE A 39 -23.75 -8.16 14.20
N ARG A 40 -24.90 -7.62 14.63
CA ARG A 40 -24.92 -6.46 15.53
C ARG A 40 -24.27 -6.77 16.88
N GLN A 41 -24.59 -7.91 17.47
CA GLN A 41 -23.97 -8.36 18.72
C GLN A 41 -22.48 -8.61 18.53
N GLY A 42 -22.09 -9.34 17.48
CA GLY A 42 -20.70 -9.60 17.15
C GLY A 42 -19.88 -8.33 16.94
N LEU A 43 -20.41 -7.32 16.25
CA LEU A 43 -19.78 -6.01 16.11
C LEU A 43 -19.53 -5.36 17.47
N GLN A 44 -20.52 -5.36 18.36
CA GLN A 44 -20.40 -4.80 19.72
C GLN A 44 -19.36 -5.56 20.57
N ASP A 45 -19.41 -6.89 20.55
CA ASP A 45 -18.49 -7.77 21.30
C ASP A 45 -17.03 -7.56 20.84
N HIS A 46 -16.82 -7.32 19.54
CA HIS A 46 -15.51 -7.09 18.93
C HIS A 46 -15.15 -5.60 18.79
N GLY A 47 -15.73 -4.74 19.65
CA GLY A 47 -15.27 -3.37 19.89
C GLY A 47 -15.78 -2.30 18.93
N THR A 48 -16.85 -2.56 18.17
CA THR A 48 -17.52 -1.52 17.37
C THR A 48 -18.54 -0.74 18.20
N ASP A 49 -18.49 0.59 18.15
CA ASP A 49 -19.59 1.44 18.65
C ASP A 49 -20.79 1.38 17.69
N VAL A 50 -21.68 0.41 17.96
CA VAL A 50 -22.93 0.24 17.22
C VAL A 50 -23.92 1.39 17.43
N ASN A 51 -23.79 2.20 18.49
CA ASN A 51 -24.63 3.37 18.70
C ASN A 51 -24.17 4.55 17.83
N LEU A 52 -22.85 4.71 17.64
CA LEU A 52 -22.30 5.65 16.66
C LEU A 52 -22.78 5.30 15.25
N ASN A 53 -22.77 4.02 14.88
CA ASN A 53 -23.34 3.53 13.61
C ASN A 53 -24.81 3.92 13.43
N ASP A 54 -25.65 3.75 14.46
CA ASP A 54 -27.07 4.10 14.41
C ASP A 54 -27.30 5.62 14.34
N SER A 55 -26.48 6.40 15.05
CA SER A 55 -26.54 7.88 15.04
C SER A 55 -26.12 8.50 13.71
N GLN A 56 -25.38 7.75 12.88
CA GLN A 56 -24.89 8.17 11.58
C GLN A 56 -25.47 7.30 10.44
N PRO A 57 -26.78 7.33 10.16
CA PRO A 57 -27.40 6.42 9.18
C PRO A 57 -26.96 6.62 7.72
N GLN A 58 -26.23 7.70 7.40
CA GLN A 58 -25.55 7.91 6.12
C GLN A 58 -24.02 7.91 6.24
N GLY A 59 -23.49 8.05 7.47
CA GLY A 59 -22.06 8.09 7.73
C GLY A 59 -21.43 6.70 7.76
N ASP A 60 -20.10 6.67 7.74
CA ASP A 60 -19.33 5.44 7.83
C ASP A 60 -19.35 4.85 9.27
N GLY A 61 -19.83 5.61 10.25
CA GLY A 61 -20.02 5.16 11.63
C GLY A 61 -18.70 5.03 12.38
N ASP A 62 -18.59 4.00 13.21
CA ASP A 62 -17.35 3.68 13.89
C ASP A 62 -16.31 3.08 12.92
N GLN A 63 -15.21 3.81 12.78
CA GLN A 63 -14.07 3.49 11.93
C GLN A 63 -12.76 3.38 12.76
N SER A 64 -12.89 3.15 14.07
CA SER A 64 -11.78 2.85 14.97
C SER A 64 -10.95 1.65 14.49
N ARG A 65 -9.63 1.65 14.75
CA ARG A 65 -8.80 0.49 14.40
C ARG A 65 -9.16 -0.72 15.27
N VAL A 66 -9.27 -1.86 14.61
CA VAL A 66 -9.50 -3.18 15.20
C VAL A 66 -8.18 -3.74 15.73
N THR A 67 -8.22 -4.39 16.90
CA THR A 67 -7.06 -5.08 17.50
C THR A 67 -6.82 -6.43 16.81
N ALA A 68 -5.60 -6.96 16.89
CA ALA A 68 -5.28 -8.27 16.33
C ALA A 68 -6.15 -9.41 16.93
N GLU A 69 -6.53 -9.30 18.20
CA GLU A 69 -7.47 -10.20 18.88
C GLU A 69 -8.85 -10.24 18.21
N ASN A 70 -9.39 -9.06 17.85
CA ASN A 70 -10.71 -8.94 17.25
C ASN A 70 -10.70 -9.11 15.71
N ALA A 71 -9.53 -9.08 15.07
CA ALA A 71 -9.40 -9.05 13.61
C ALA A 71 -10.09 -10.21 12.89
N GLN A 72 -10.12 -11.41 13.49
CA GLN A 72 -10.69 -12.59 12.84
C GLN A 72 -12.19 -12.44 12.57
N PHE A 73 -12.96 -11.88 13.51
CA PHE A 73 -14.39 -11.61 13.32
C PHE A 73 -14.67 -10.74 12.08
N TYR A 74 -13.87 -9.69 11.85
CA TYR A 74 -14.05 -8.80 10.69
C TYR A 74 -13.59 -9.45 9.38
N ARG A 75 -12.60 -10.34 9.42
CA ARG A 75 -12.21 -11.18 8.26
C ARG A 75 -13.37 -12.11 7.87
N ASP A 76 -13.96 -12.80 8.85
CA ASP A 76 -15.06 -13.76 8.62
C ASP A 76 -16.35 -13.05 8.18
N MET A 77 -16.70 -11.92 8.80
CA MET A 77 -17.85 -11.10 8.41
C MET A 77 -17.73 -10.56 6.98
N PHE A 78 -16.53 -10.15 6.55
CA PHE A 78 -16.30 -9.75 5.16
C PHE A 78 -16.31 -10.94 4.19
N ALA A 79 -15.65 -12.05 4.53
CA ALA A 79 -15.54 -13.24 3.68
C ALA A 79 -16.90 -13.90 3.42
N THR A 80 -17.78 -13.95 4.42
CA THR A 80 -19.16 -14.45 4.30
C THR A 80 -20.11 -13.47 3.60
N GLY A 81 -19.73 -12.18 3.49
CA GLY A 81 -20.60 -11.10 3.02
C GLY A 81 -21.69 -10.70 4.02
N ALA A 82 -21.56 -11.11 5.28
CA ALA A 82 -22.56 -10.98 6.33
C ALA A 82 -23.97 -11.48 5.90
N ASP A 83 -24.97 -10.60 5.95
CA ASP A 83 -26.37 -10.90 5.61
C ASP A 83 -26.70 -10.78 4.10
N ILE A 84 -25.73 -10.45 3.24
CA ILE A 84 -25.99 -10.19 1.82
C ILE A 84 -26.58 -11.40 1.07
N ASN A 85 -26.23 -12.61 1.51
CA ASN A 85 -26.75 -13.86 0.93
C ASN A 85 -28.22 -14.07 1.33
N HIS A 86 -28.59 -13.81 2.59
CA HIS A 86 -29.98 -13.88 3.05
C HIS A 86 -30.90 -12.91 2.32
N TYR A 87 -30.40 -11.73 1.93
CA TYR A 87 -31.14 -10.83 1.04
C TYR A 87 -31.38 -11.46 -0.34
N SER A 88 -30.43 -12.24 -0.87
CA SER A 88 -30.55 -12.94 -2.14
C SER A 88 -31.56 -14.10 -2.08
N ASP A 89 -31.51 -14.89 -1.02
CA ASP A 89 -32.36 -16.07 -0.84
C ASP A 89 -33.86 -15.70 -0.77
N ILE A 90 -34.18 -14.53 -0.22
CA ILE A 90 -35.53 -13.96 -0.18
C ILE A 90 -35.80 -13.00 -1.37
N GLY A 91 -35.11 -13.17 -2.49
CA GLY A 91 -35.41 -12.48 -3.75
C GLY A 91 -35.17 -10.96 -3.72
N MET A 92 -34.13 -10.51 -3.01
CA MET A 92 -33.75 -9.09 -2.85
C MET A 92 -34.81 -8.23 -2.15
N LEU A 93 -35.88 -8.82 -1.58
CA LEU A 93 -37.04 -8.09 -1.04
C LEU A 93 -36.74 -6.97 -0.02
N PRO A 94 -35.78 -7.10 0.93
CA PRO A 94 -35.54 -6.06 1.94
C PRO A 94 -34.69 -4.88 1.45
N PHE A 95 -34.07 -4.97 0.27
CA PHE A 95 -33.36 -3.82 -0.30
C PHE A 95 -34.34 -2.68 -0.58
N SER A 96 -33.88 -1.44 -0.39
CA SER A 96 -34.63 -0.26 -0.83
C SER A 96 -34.94 -0.33 -2.32
N GLU A 97 -36.02 0.33 -2.74
CA GLU A 97 -36.41 0.36 -4.15
C GLU A 97 -35.30 0.98 -5.03
N PHE A 98 -34.58 1.98 -4.50
CA PHE A 98 -33.43 2.57 -5.17
C PHE A 98 -32.25 1.60 -5.30
N ALA A 99 -31.95 0.83 -4.24
CA ALA A 99 -30.93 -0.21 -4.27
C ALA A 99 -31.25 -1.28 -5.34
N LYS A 100 -32.51 -1.74 -5.43
CA LYS A 100 -32.97 -2.68 -6.46
C LYS A 100 -32.81 -2.12 -7.88
N GLN A 101 -33.18 -0.85 -8.09
CA GLN A 101 -33.03 -0.17 -9.38
C GLN A 101 -31.56 0.01 -9.81
N CYS A 102 -30.66 0.25 -8.84
CA CYS A 102 -29.22 0.27 -9.10
C CYS A 102 -28.73 -1.10 -9.57
N LEU A 103 -29.04 -2.16 -8.81
CA LEU A 103 -28.58 -3.52 -9.08
C LEU A 103 -29.11 -4.08 -10.41
N SER A 104 -30.36 -3.80 -10.75
CA SER A 104 -30.95 -4.21 -12.03
C SER A 104 -30.38 -3.46 -13.24
N GLY A 105 -29.71 -2.32 -13.00
CA GLY A 105 -29.21 -1.44 -14.05
C GLY A 105 -30.32 -0.61 -14.71
N ASP A 106 -31.40 -0.29 -14.00
CA ASP A 106 -32.43 0.63 -14.51
C ASP A 106 -31.98 2.09 -14.39
N VAL A 107 -31.11 2.50 -15.32
CA VAL A 107 -30.56 3.85 -15.43
C VAL A 107 -31.65 4.93 -15.46
N LYS A 108 -32.85 4.63 -16.01
CA LYS A 108 -33.95 5.60 -16.08
C LYS A 108 -34.60 5.79 -14.71
N ALA A 109 -34.90 4.69 -14.01
CA ALA A 109 -35.48 4.74 -12.68
C ALA A 109 -34.51 5.39 -11.66
N VAL A 110 -33.22 5.00 -11.70
CA VAL A 110 -32.15 5.59 -10.87
C VAL A 110 -32.04 7.09 -11.11
N ARG A 111 -31.98 7.56 -12.38
CA ARG A 111 -31.90 9.00 -12.68
C ARG A 111 -33.15 9.74 -12.19
N ALA A 112 -34.33 9.17 -12.37
CA ALA A 112 -35.58 9.77 -11.90
C ALA A 112 -35.65 9.84 -10.36
N ALA A 113 -35.10 8.87 -9.64
CA ALA A 113 -35.00 8.89 -8.18
C ALA A 113 -34.01 9.97 -7.69
N LEU A 114 -32.83 10.06 -8.30
CA LEU A 114 -31.81 11.07 -7.98
C LEU A 114 -32.32 12.49 -8.25
N GLU A 115 -32.99 12.74 -9.38
CA GLU A 115 -33.59 14.06 -9.66
C GLU A 115 -34.73 14.41 -8.69
N ARG A 116 -35.60 13.47 -8.33
CA ARG A 116 -36.62 13.74 -7.28
C ARG A 116 -35.96 14.10 -5.94
N ALA A 117 -34.94 13.36 -5.52
CA ALA A 117 -34.24 13.58 -4.26
C ALA A 117 -33.47 14.90 -4.23
N LYS A 118 -32.86 15.30 -5.35
CA LYS A 118 -32.18 16.58 -5.56
C LYS A 118 -33.14 17.77 -5.48
N ASN A 119 -34.30 17.67 -6.13
CA ASN A 119 -35.27 18.77 -6.25
C ASN A 119 -36.25 18.89 -5.06
N THR A 120 -36.05 18.14 -3.97
CA THR A 120 -36.93 18.20 -2.78
C THR A 120 -36.57 19.39 -1.88
N ASN A 121 -37.52 20.34 -1.74
CA ASN A 121 -37.58 21.39 -0.70
C ASN A 121 -36.40 22.39 -0.56
N GLN A 122 -35.66 22.72 -1.61
CA GLN A 122 -34.62 23.78 -1.54
C GLN A 122 -34.68 24.79 -2.71
N PRO A 123 -35.22 26.01 -2.48
CA PRO A 123 -35.02 27.16 -3.36
C PRO A 123 -33.64 27.82 -3.21
N THR A 124 -32.88 27.45 -2.18
CA THR A 124 -31.55 27.95 -1.83
C THR A 124 -30.74 26.83 -1.17
N PRO A 125 -29.41 26.75 -1.42
CA PRO A 125 -28.53 25.87 -0.65
C PRO A 125 -28.64 26.18 0.85
N PRO A 126 -28.77 25.18 1.74
CA PRO A 126 -28.66 25.40 3.18
C PRO A 126 -27.28 25.98 3.49
N ALA A 127 -27.22 26.89 4.45
CA ALA A 127 -25.99 27.61 4.79
C ALA A 127 -24.85 26.62 5.15
N GLY A 128 -23.94 26.40 4.20
CA GLY A 128 -22.78 25.50 4.34
C GLY A 128 -22.72 24.28 3.39
N SER A 129 -23.77 23.96 2.61
CA SER A 129 -23.72 22.84 1.64
C SER A 129 -24.66 23.03 0.45
N ALA A 130 -24.20 22.71 -0.76
CA ALA A 130 -25.03 22.67 -1.97
C ALA A 130 -25.64 21.29 -2.28
N VAL A 131 -25.45 20.30 -1.40
CA VAL A 131 -25.98 18.94 -1.57
C VAL A 131 -27.23 18.76 -0.71
N SER A 132 -28.34 18.38 -1.33
CA SER A 132 -29.62 18.17 -0.66
C SER A 132 -29.60 16.95 0.27
N ASP A 133 -30.13 17.08 1.50
CA ASP A 133 -30.20 16.00 2.49
C ASP A 133 -30.97 14.77 2.00
N SER A 134 -32.00 14.95 1.15
CA SER A 134 -32.71 13.83 0.51
C SER A 134 -31.85 13.12 -0.52
N LEU A 135 -30.96 13.83 -1.24
CA LEU A 135 -30.01 13.22 -2.15
C LEU A 135 -28.95 12.43 -1.39
N THR A 136 -28.38 12.99 -0.31
CA THR A 136 -27.43 12.28 0.57
C THR A 136 -28.06 11.03 1.19
N ARG A 137 -29.28 11.11 1.72
CA ARG A 137 -30.01 9.95 2.26
C ARG A 137 -30.26 8.85 1.22
N LEU A 138 -30.40 9.20 -0.05
CA LEU A 138 -30.61 8.24 -1.14
C LEU A 138 -29.30 7.59 -1.62
N MET A 139 -28.23 8.38 -1.78
CA MET A 139 -26.94 7.90 -2.31
C MET A 139 -26.09 7.17 -1.27
N GLU A 140 -26.24 7.51 0.01
CA GLU A 140 -25.44 6.98 1.12
C GLU A 140 -26.30 6.14 2.09
N SER A 141 -27.40 5.54 1.59
CA SER A 141 -28.19 4.57 2.36
C SER A 141 -27.33 3.37 2.77
N ARG A 142 -27.65 2.71 3.88
CA ARG A 142 -26.83 1.64 4.47
C ARG A 142 -27.65 0.36 4.52
N GLU A 143 -27.63 -0.38 3.41
CA GLU A 143 -28.67 -1.38 3.10
C GLU A 143 -28.55 -2.70 3.87
N THR A 144 -27.35 -3.11 4.27
CA THR A 144 -27.00 -4.44 4.84
C THR A 144 -26.34 -4.32 6.22
N SER A 145 -26.09 -5.43 6.91
CA SER A 145 -25.30 -5.45 8.16
C SER A 145 -23.84 -5.00 7.96
N LEU A 146 -23.30 -5.14 6.75
CA LEU A 146 -22.02 -4.51 6.37
C LEU A 146 -22.12 -2.98 6.19
N ARG A 147 -23.33 -2.40 6.17
CA ARG A 147 -23.60 -0.97 5.89
C ARG A 147 -23.09 -0.51 4.52
N LEU A 148 -23.32 -1.33 3.49
CA LEU A 148 -22.98 -1.00 2.11
C LEU A 148 -23.84 0.16 1.59
N THR A 149 -23.19 1.15 0.98
CA THR A 149 -23.84 2.18 0.16
C THR A 149 -24.29 1.61 -1.19
N PRO A 150 -25.25 2.22 -1.89
CA PRO A 150 -25.57 1.89 -3.28
C PRO A 150 -24.34 1.69 -4.18
N LEU A 151 -23.32 2.56 -4.07
CA LEU A 151 -22.08 2.42 -4.85
C LEU A 151 -21.23 1.22 -4.40
N LEU A 152 -21.01 1.02 -3.10
CA LEU A 152 -20.31 -0.16 -2.56
C LEU A 152 -21.03 -1.46 -2.94
N MET A 153 -22.35 -1.48 -2.83
CA MET A 153 -23.21 -2.62 -3.11
C MET A 153 -23.16 -3.01 -4.59
N MET A 154 -23.14 -2.05 -5.52
CA MET A 154 -22.93 -2.32 -6.95
C MET A 154 -21.61 -3.06 -7.23
N VAL A 155 -20.53 -2.66 -6.56
CA VAL A 155 -19.20 -3.28 -6.71
C VAL A 155 -19.12 -4.63 -5.96
N SER A 156 -19.81 -4.77 -4.83
CA SER A 156 -19.89 -6.01 -4.04
C SER A 156 -20.71 -7.10 -4.74
N ILE A 157 -21.95 -6.78 -5.12
CA ILE A 157 -22.90 -7.74 -5.74
C ILE A 157 -22.52 -8.07 -7.19
N GLY A 158 -21.78 -7.18 -7.86
CA GLY A 158 -21.17 -7.43 -9.19
C GLY A 158 -20.19 -8.62 -9.23
N LYS A 159 -19.85 -9.21 -8.08
CA LYS A 159 -19.09 -10.47 -7.95
C LYS A 159 -19.97 -11.73 -7.93
N ASN A 160 -21.18 -11.61 -7.35
CA ASN A 160 -21.98 -12.75 -6.89
C ASN A 160 -23.20 -13.04 -7.76
N MET A 161 -23.79 -12.02 -8.39
CA MET A 161 -24.73 -12.27 -9.48
C MET A 161 -23.96 -12.80 -10.69
N ALA A 162 -24.59 -13.68 -11.49
CA ALA A 162 -23.97 -14.37 -12.64
C ALA A 162 -23.66 -13.46 -13.86
N MET A 163 -23.31 -12.20 -13.60
CA MET A 163 -22.96 -11.14 -14.54
C MET A 163 -21.59 -11.39 -15.18
N ARG A 164 -21.55 -12.32 -16.14
CA ARG A 164 -20.35 -12.59 -16.93
C ARG A 164 -20.07 -11.45 -17.92
N GLY A 165 -19.27 -10.47 -17.49
CA GLY A 165 -18.75 -9.39 -18.34
C GLY A 165 -19.09 -7.98 -17.84
N VAL A 166 -18.61 -6.96 -18.56
CA VAL A 166 -18.96 -5.56 -18.29
C VAL A 166 -20.39 -5.31 -18.79
N SER A 167 -21.34 -5.20 -17.86
CA SER A 167 -22.69 -4.78 -18.21
C SER A 167 -22.77 -3.25 -18.28
N GLU A 168 -22.97 -2.73 -19.48
CA GLU A 168 -23.07 -1.28 -19.76
C GLU A 168 -24.13 -0.58 -18.89
N LYS A 169 -25.21 -1.29 -18.53
CA LYS A 169 -26.28 -0.77 -17.67
C LYS A 169 -25.79 -0.50 -16.25
N GLN A 170 -25.14 -1.48 -15.61
CA GLN A 170 -24.56 -1.33 -14.28
C GLN A 170 -23.44 -0.27 -14.27
N MET A 171 -22.60 -0.22 -15.31
CA MET A 171 -21.60 0.83 -15.45
C MET A 171 -22.22 2.22 -15.64
N SER A 172 -23.34 2.33 -16.36
CA SER A 172 -24.10 3.58 -16.48
C SER A 172 -24.70 4.02 -15.14
N VAL A 173 -25.15 3.08 -14.29
CA VAL A 173 -25.54 3.38 -12.90
C VAL A 173 -24.35 3.87 -12.07
N VAL A 174 -23.18 3.23 -12.16
CA VAL A 174 -21.96 3.69 -11.44
C VAL A 174 -21.58 5.12 -11.86
N LYS A 175 -21.53 5.41 -13.17
CA LYS A 175 -21.29 6.76 -13.70
C LYS A 175 -22.30 7.78 -13.17
N LEU A 176 -23.57 7.39 -13.14
CA LEU A 176 -24.68 8.23 -12.67
C LEU A 176 -24.62 8.50 -11.16
N LEU A 177 -24.25 7.52 -10.34
CA LEU A 177 -24.03 7.72 -8.90
C LEU A 177 -22.87 8.71 -8.66
N LEU A 178 -21.77 8.57 -9.40
CA LEU A 178 -20.64 9.52 -9.34
C LEU A 178 -21.02 10.93 -9.85
N GLU A 179 -21.86 11.04 -10.89
CA GLU A 179 -22.39 12.30 -11.44
C GLU A 179 -23.19 13.10 -10.40
N TYR A 180 -23.90 12.42 -9.50
CA TYR A 180 -24.68 13.07 -8.43
C TYR A 180 -23.92 13.20 -7.11
N GLY A 181 -22.75 12.57 -6.98
CA GLY A 181 -21.82 12.77 -5.87
C GLY A 181 -21.74 11.64 -4.85
N ALA A 182 -22.12 10.41 -5.21
CA ALA A 182 -21.88 9.24 -4.36
C ALA A 182 -20.38 9.09 -4.03
N ARG A 183 -20.07 8.74 -2.78
CA ARG A 183 -18.71 8.74 -2.24
C ARG A 183 -17.91 7.48 -2.63
N PRO A 184 -16.80 7.60 -3.38
CA PRO A 184 -15.91 6.48 -3.64
C PRO A 184 -15.21 5.95 -2.37
N ASP A 185 -14.97 6.85 -1.41
CA ASP A 185 -14.26 6.60 -0.16
C ASP A 185 -15.16 6.15 0.99
N ALA A 186 -16.48 6.03 0.76
CA ALA A 186 -17.42 5.47 1.73
C ALA A 186 -16.95 4.07 2.17
N ARG A 187 -17.16 3.77 3.45
CA ARG A 187 -16.67 2.56 4.08
C ARG A 187 -17.81 1.71 4.62
N ASP A 188 -17.60 0.40 4.58
CA ASP A 188 -18.40 -0.58 5.31
C ASP A 188 -18.03 -0.61 6.81
N VAL A 189 -18.69 -1.46 7.61
CA VAL A 189 -18.37 -1.66 9.05
C VAL A 189 -16.96 -2.19 9.32
N CYS A 190 -16.32 -2.81 8.34
CA CYS A 190 -14.95 -3.30 8.40
C CYS A 190 -13.93 -2.23 7.97
N GLY A 191 -14.37 -1.08 7.46
CA GLY A 191 -13.55 0.00 6.92
C GLY A 191 -13.22 -0.08 5.43
N LYS A 192 -13.79 -1.05 4.72
CA LYS A 192 -13.47 -1.35 3.33
C LYS A 192 -14.24 -0.43 2.37
N THR A 193 -13.46 0.19 1.49
CA THR A 193 -13.91 1.04 0.37
C THR A 193 -14.23 0.22 -0.89
N VAL A 194 -14.78 0.89 -1.92
CA VAL A 194 -15.02 0.29 -3.25
C VAL A 194 -13.77 -0.36 -3.85
N CYS A 195 -12.55 0.06 -3.49
CA CYS A 195 -11.32 -0.51 -4.01
C CYS A 195 -11.06 -1.93 -3.46
N HIS A 196 -11.33 -2.16 -2.17
CA HIS A 196 -11.26 -3.50 -1.56
C HIS A 196 -12.26 -4.46 -2.19
N TYR A 197 -13.47 -3.98 -2.46
CA TYR A 197 -14.43 -4.77 -3.20
C TYR A 197 -13.97 -5.01 -4.64
N GLY A 198 -13.78 -3.97 -5.44
CA GLY A 198 -13.70 -4.11 -6.89
C GLY A 198 -12.33 -4.44 -7.47
N ALA A 199 -11.26 -4.30 -6.69
CA ALA A 199 -9.89 -4.68 -7.06
C ALA A 199 -9.30 -5.77 -6.13
N GLY A 200 -10.11 -6.42 -5.29
CA GLY A 200 -9.68 -7.55 -4.45
C GLY A 200 -9.55 -8.89 -5.19
N ALA A 201 -9.41 -9.98 -4.44
CA ALA A 201 -9.21 -11.35 -4.94
C ALA A 201 -10.28 -11.80 -5.94
N MET A 202 -11.53 -11.37 -5.73
CA MET A 202 -12.71 -11.70 -6.53
C MET A 202 -13.08 -10.61 -7.55
N ALA A 203 -12.15 -9.72 -7.91
CA ALA A 203 -12.38 -8.66 -8.89
C ALA A 203 -12.75 -9.21 -10.28
N THR A 204 -13.74 -8.60 -10.93
CA THR A 204 -14.17 -8.87 -12.31
C THR A 204 -13.82 -7.68 -13.21
N PRO A 205 -13.89 -7.81 -14.56
CA PRO A 205 -13.68 -6.68 -15.45
C PRO A 205 -14.64 -5.50 -15.19
N MET A 206 -15.88 -5.78 -14.75
CA MET A 206 -16.86 -4.75 -14.39
C MET A 206 -16.44 -4.03 -13.10
N THR A 207 -16.04 -4.77 -12.07
CA THR A 207 -15.67 -4.16 -10.78
C THR A 207 -14.36 -3.39 -10.85
N LEU A 208 -13.38 -3.85 -11.65
CA LEU A 208 -12.15 -3.11 -11.91
C LEU A 208 -12.41 -1.80 -12.65
N GLU A 209 -13.29 -1.80 -13.65
CA GLU A 209 -13.67 -0.58 -14.36
C GLU A 209 -14.45 0.39 -13.45
N ALA A 210 -15.36 -0.13 -12.61
CA ALA A 210 -16.03 0.68 -11.58
C ALA A 210 -15.01 1.33 -10.62
N VAL A 211 -13.99 0.58 -10.17
CA VAL A 211 -12.90 1.13 -9.34
C VAL A 211 -12.06 2.16 -10.09
N ARG A 212 -11.75 1.95 -11.38
CA ARG A 212 -11.04 2.94 -12.22
C ARG A 212 -11.77 4.29 -12.26
N LEU A 213 -13.10 4.28 -12.46
CA LEU A 213 -13.92 5.49 -12.39
C LEU A 213 -13.93 6.10 -10.99
N CYS A 214 -14.07 5.27 -9.95
CA CYS A 214 -14.07 5.69 -8.55
C CYS A 214 -12.76 6.36 -8.12
N ILE A 215 -11.60 5.87 -8.55
CA ILE A 215 -10.29 6.50 -8.27
C ILE A 215 -10.26 7.91 -8.87
N LYS A 216 -10.67 8.06 -10.14
CA LYS A 216 -10.67 9.36 -10.83
C LYS A 216 -11.65 10.36 -10.22
N ALA A 217 -12.81 9.90 -9.74
CA ALA A 217 -13.70 10.72 -8.94
C ALA A 217 -13.04 11.14 -7.61
N HIS A 218 -12.41 10.19 -6.90
CA HIS A 218 -11.79 10.39 -5.59
C HIS A 218 -10.64 11.40 -5.57
N GLU A 219 -9.80 11.43 -6.61
CA GLU A 219 -8.73 12.43 -6.79
C GLU A 219 -9.23 13.88 -6.57
N SER A 220 -10.48 14.15 -6.98
CA SER A 220 -11.17 15.44 -6.82
C SER A 220 -12.27 15.44 -5.75
N GLY A 221 -12.41 14.37 -4.97
CA GLY A 221 -13.46 14.20 -3.97
C GLY A 221 -13.42 15.24 -2.86
N HIS A 222 -12.23 15.72 -2.50
CA HIS A 222 -12.02 16.72 -1.46
C HIS A 222 -12.65 18.10 -1.75
N PHE A 223 -13.03 18.38 -3.00
CA PHE A 223 -13.81 19.57 -3.40
C PHE A 223 -15.33 19.39 -3.21
N PHE A 224 -15.85 18.16 -3.21
CA PHE A 224 -17.29 17.89 -3.25
C PHE A 224 -18.03 18.53 -2.07
N GLY A 225 -19.15 19.18 -2.37
CA GLY A 225 -19.99 19.88 -1.40
C GLY A 225 -19.41 21.20 -0.87
N LYS A 226 -18.22 21.63 -1.33
CA LYS A 226 -17.53 22.84 -0.85
C LYS A 226 -17.53 23.96 -1.88
N GLN A 227 -17.30 25.18 -1.39
CA GLN A 227 -17.10 26.36 -2.21
C GLN A 227 -15.72 26.34 -2.87
N VAL A 228 -15.70 26.57 -4.19
CA VAL A 228 -14.52 26.58 -5.05
C VAL A 228 -14.49 27.84 -5.90
N GLU A 229 -13.28 28.34 -6.15
CA GLU A 229 -12.96 29.39 -7.11
C GLU A 229 -12.49 28.75 -8.42
N LEU A 230 -12.99 29.27 -9.54
CA LEU A 230 -12.59 28.88 -10.88
C LEU A 230 -11.30 29.60 -11.28
N HIS A 231 -10.30 28.88 -11.78
CA HIS A 231 -9.06 29.48 -12.26
C HIS A 231 -8.50 28.79 -13.50
N SER A 232 -7.53 29.44 -14.17
CA SER A 232 -6.83 28.92 -15.34
C SER A 232 -7.73 28.48 -16.52
N LEU A 233 -8.97 28.99 -16.59
CA LEU A 233 -9.91 28.70 -17.68
C LEU A 233 -9.56 29.50 -18.94
N ASN A 234 -9.80 28.88 -20.11
CA ASN A 234 -9.69 29.53 -21.42
C ASN A 234 -10.62 30.75 -21.55
N SER A 235 -11.80 30.71 -20.89
CA SER A 235 -12.67 31.87 -20.76
C SER A 235 -12.16 32.74 -19.61
N ALA A 236 -11.27 33.68 -19.92
CA ALA A 236 -10.62 34.50 -18.91
C ALA A 236 -11.61 35.29 -18.02
N ALA A 237 -12.77 35.65 -18.58
CA ALA A 237 -13.86 36.34 -17.88
C ALA A 237 -14.59 35.49 -16.81
N ARG A 238 -14.24 34.20 -16.67
CA ARG A 238 -14.79 33.26 -15.68
C ARG A 238 -13.77 32.86 -14.61
N ASN A 239 -12.55 33.40 -14.65
CA ASN A 239 -11.55 33.17 -13.62
C ASN A 239 -11.83 34.12 -12.44
N GLY A 240 -11.94 33.57 -11.22
CA GLY A 240 -12.40 34.28 -10.03
C GLY A 240 -13.88 34.04 -9.70
N ASP A 241 -14.69 33.50 -10.63
CA ASP A 241 -16.05 33.05 -10.33
C ASP A 241 -16.01 32.02 -9.20
N GLN A 242 -16.91 32.16 -8.21
CA GLN A 242 -17.03 31.22 -7.10
C GLN A 242 -18.35 30.44 -7.16
N GLY A 243 -18.29 29.16 -6.81
CA GLY A 243 -19.45 28.27 -6.82
C GLY A 243 -19.26 27.03 -5.97
N TRP A 244 -20.25 26.15 -5.99
CA TRP A 244 -20.24 24.92 -5.20
C TRP A 244 -19.89 23.72 -6.07
N CYS A 245 -18.87 22.97 -5.69
CA CYS A 245 -18.45 21.79 -6.43
C CYS A 245 -19.34 20.58 -6.12
N LEU A 246 -19.86 19.94 -7.15
CA LEU A 246 -20.81 18.83 -7.11
C LEU A 246 -20.15 17.55 -7.67
N GLY A 247 -20.97 16.60 -8.14
CA GLY A 247 -20.51 15.28 -8.58
C GLY A 247 -19.58 15.27 -9.80
N TYR A 248 -19.05 14.09 -10.10
CA TYR A 248 -17.99 13.84 -11.06
C TYR A 248 -18.51 13.16 -12.34
N GLN A 249 -18.38 13.87 -13.46
CA GLN A 249 -18.74 13.40 -14.79
C GLN A 249 -17.63 12.50 -15.34
N SER A 250 -17.81 11.19 -15.16
CA SER A 250 -16.84 10.16 -15.55
C SER A 250 -16.41 10.21 -17.02
N ASP A 251 -17.33 10.57 -17.93
CA ASP A 251 -17.07 10.59 -19.38
C ASP A 251 -16.24 11.81 -19.83
N THR A 252 -16.23 12.90 -19.06
CA THR A 252 -15.55 14.16 -19.43
C THR A 252 -14.36 14.49 -18.54
N GLY A 253 -14.20 13.79 -17.42
CA GLY A 253 -13.16 14.04 -16.42
C GLY A 253 -13.38 15.33 -15.62
N ARG A 254 -14.64 15.77 -15.48
CA ARG A 254 -15.00 17.09 -14.93
C ARG A 254 -15.89 16.99 -13.70
N ARG A 255 -15.79 17.99 -12.83
CA ARG A 255 -16.74 18.26 -11.76
C ARG A 255 -17.81 19.22 -12.25
N ALA A 256 -19.06 19.00 -11.86
CA ALA A 256 -20.08 20.03 -11.98
C ALA A 256 -19.83 21.12 -10.92
N VAL A 257 -19.94 22.40 -11.28
CA VAL A 257 -19.85 23.53 -10.35
C VAL A 257 -21.08 24.41 -10.51
N TYR A 258 -21.84 24.60 -9.44
CA TYR A 258 -23.01 25.46 -9.42
C TYR A 258 -22.62 26.90 -9.02
N LEU A 259 -22.83 27.85 -9.94
CA LEU A 259 -22.60 29.27 -9.69
C LEU A 259 -23.92 29.91 -9.21
N ALA A 260 -23.95 30.36 -7.96
CA ALA A 260 -25.18 30.86 -7.34
C ALA A 260 -25.67 32.19 -7.95
N GLU A 261 -24.74 33.06 -8.36
CA GLU A 261 -25.04 34.39 -8.92
C GLU A 261 -25.74 34.31 -10.28
N THR A 262 -25.21 33.47 -11.19
CA THR A 262 -25.76 33.26 -12.54
C THR A 262 -26.79 32.13 -12.60
N ARG A 263 -26.91 31.33 -11.53
CA ARG A 263 -27.75 30.12 -11.43
C ARG A 263 -27.43 29.04 -12.46
N GLU A 264 -26.22 29.02 -13.00
CA GLU A 264 -25.79 28.04 -13.99
C GLU A 264 -24.96 26.91 -13.36
N THR A 265 -24.81 25.79 -14.07
CA THR A 265 -23.90 24.70 -13.70
C THR A 265 -22.86 24.50 -14.80
N LEU A 266 -21.59 24.64 -14.46
CA LEU A 266 -20.47 24.48 -15.39
C LEU A 266 -19.76 23.13 -15.18
N ALA A 267 -19.29 22.52 -16.27
CA ALA A 267 -18.44 21.32 -16.21
C ALA A 267 -16.96 21.75 -16.22
N VAL A 268 -16.30 21.70 -15.07
CA VAL A 268 -14.94 22.22 -14.85
C VAL A 268 -13.98 21.08 -14.56
N LYS A 269 -12.75 21.12 -15.09
CA LYS A 269 -11.73 20.12 -14.74
C LYS A 269 -11.26 20.31 -13.30
N PRO A 270 -10.90 19.26 -12.55
CA PRO A 270 -10.34 19.40 -11.21
C PRO A 270 -9.10 20.31 -11.11
N GLU A 271 -8.24 20.32 -12.13
CA GLU A 271 -7.04 21.19 -12.22
C GLU A 271 -7.33 22.70 -12.33
N ASN A 272 -8.61 23.07 -12.49
CA ASN A 272 -9.11 24.44 -12.60
C ASN A 272 -9.93 24.87 -11.37
N LEU A 273 -9.90 24.09 -10.28
CA LEU A 273 -10.63 24.32 -9.04
C LEU A 273 -9.68 24.58 -7.87
N LYS A 274 -9.97 25.63 -7.11
CA LYS A 274 -9.29 25.95 -5.84
C LYS A 274 -10.34 26.08 -4.74
N LEU A 275 -10.08 25.55 -3.55
CA LEU A 275 -10.95 25.79 -2.37
C LEU A 275 -10.82 27.25 -1.92
N VAL A 276 -11.94 27.91 -1.62
CA VAL A 276 -11.94 29.33 -1.22
C VAL A 276 -11.32 29.53 0.17
N ASP A 277 -11.70 28.71 1.15
CA ASP A 277 -11.30 28.87 2.56
C ASP A 277 -10.09 28.01 3.00
N ALA A 278 -9.36 27.39 2.06
CA ALA A 278 -8.28 26.48 2.40
C ALA A 278 -6.92 27.19 2.52
N LEU A 279 -6.34 27.16 3.73
CA LEU A 279 -4.96 27.61 3.98
C LEU A 279 -3.93 26.75 3.22
N GLU A 280 -4.19 25.44 3.10
CA GLU A 280 -3.40 24.50 2.29
C GLU A 280 -4.32 23.48 1.60
N GLN A 281 -4.03 23.12 0.34
CA GLN A 281 -4.70 22.01 -0.35
C GLN A 281 -3.95 20.71 -0.04
N GLN A 282 -4.47 19.90 0.88
CA GLN A 282 -4.01 18.53 1.07
C GLN A 282 -4.71 17.62 0.05
N ASN A 283 -3.93 16.94 -0.78
CA ASN A 283 -4.44 15.89 -1.67
C ASN A 283 -4.98 14.73 -0.82
N PRO A 284 -6.14 14.15 -1.17
CA PRO A 284 -6.68 13.01 -0.45
C PRO A 284 -5.76 11.79 -0.60
N THR A 285 -5.66 10.97 0.45
CA THR A 285 -5.05 9.63 0.37
C THR A 285 -5.66 8.87 -0.81
N LYS A 286 -4.84 8.21 -1.65
CA LYS A 286 -5.36 7.51 -2.83
C LYS A 286 -6.34 6.43 -2.39
N LEU A 287 -7.39 6.23 -3.19
CA LEU A 287 -8.47 5.30 -2.86
C LEU A 287 -8.01 3.83 -2.68
N CYS A 288 -6.92 3.42 -3.32
CA CYS A 288 -6.27 2.12 -3.13
C CYS A 288 -5.38 2.03 -1.89
N ASP A 289 -4.93 3.16 -1.36
CA ASP A 289 -4.03 3.28 -0.21
C ASP A 289 -4.81 3.59 1.08
N ILE A 290 -6.14 3.72 1.00
CA ILE A 290 -7.01 3.81 2.18
C ILE A 290 -7.06 2.42 2.84
N PRO A 291 -6.62 2.28 4.10
CA PRO A 291 -6.75 1.02 4.82
C PRO A 291 -8.15 0.84 5.41
N ASP A 292 -8.54 -0.42 5.56
CA ASP A 292 -9.67 -0.83 6.39
C ASP A 292 -9.37 -0.71 7.90
N ARG A 293 -10.30 -1.11 8.77
CA ARG A 293 -10.13 -1.00 10.23
C ARG A 293 -9.04 -1.92 10.79
N MET A 294 -8.67 -2.99 10.09
CA MET A 294 -7.52 -3.83 10.41
C MET A 294 -6.21 -3.24 9.86
N GLY A 295 -6.25 -2.13 9.12
CA GLY A 295 -5.07 -1.55 8.47
C GLY A 295 -4.72 -2.18 7.12
N ILE A 296 -5.54 -3.11 6.63
CA ILE A 296 -5.29 -3.82 5.36
C ILE A 296 -5.69 -2.90 4.21
N VAL A 297 -4.83 -2.75 3.20
CA VAL A 297 -5.16 -2.18 1.89
C VAL A 297 -5.38 -3.30 0.86
N CYS A 298 -6.07 -2.99 -0.23
CA CYS A 298 -6.39 -3.97 -1.27
C CYS A 298 -5.16 -4.70 -1.87
N LEU A 299 -3.97 -4.10 -1.80
CA LEU A 299 -2.73 -4.73 -2.28
C LEU A 299 -2.29 -5.95 -1.45
N GLN A 300 -2.49 -5.99 -0.12
CA GLN A 300 -2.18 -7.19 0.69
C GLN A 300 -3.01 -8.41 0.23
N GLU A 301 -4.31 -8.21 -0.04
CA GLU A 301 -5.22 -9.27 -0.50
C GLU A 301 -4.78 -9.87 -1.85
N ILE A 302 -4.41 -9.00 -2.80
CA ILE A 302 -3.93 -9.40 -4.14
C ILE A 302 -2.60 -10.17 -4.07
N ILE A 303 -1.73 -9.86 -3.11
CA ILE A 303 -0.47 -10.59 -2.87
C ILE A 303 -0.76 -12.04 -2.47
N ILE A 304 -1.72 -12.26 -1.58
CA ILE A 304 -2.12 -13.60 -1.11
C ILE A 304 -2.72 -14.41 -2.26
N CYS A 305 -3.68 -13.83 -2.99
CA CYS A 305 -4.38 -14.52 -4.08
C CYS A 305 -3.65 -14.49 -5.44
N ASN A 306 -2.45 -13.91 -5.50
CA ASN A 306 -1.58 -13.82 -6.69
C ASN A 306 -2.29 -13.27 -7.96
N ARG A 307 -3.23 -12.32 -7.81
CA ARG A 307 -4.03 -11.71 -8.90
C ARG A 307 -3.22 -10.67 -9.69
N GLU A 308 -2.48 -11.13 -10.71
CA GLU A 308 -1.59 -10.29 -11.52
C GLU A 308 -2.25 -9.11 -12.26
N ASP A 309 -3.50 -9.26 -12.68
CA ASP A 309 -4.27 -8.21 -13.36
C ASP A 309 -4.58 -7.04 -12.42
N CYS A 310 -5.04 -7.35 -11.21
CA CYS A 310 -5.29 -6.38 -10.15
C CYS A 310 -3.97 -5.77 -9.65
N ALA A 311 -2.89 -6.57 -9.57
CA ALA A 311 -1.57 -6.09 -9.21
C ALA A 311 -1.01 -5.06 -10.21
N ARG A 312 -1.21 -5.25 -11.53
CA ARG A 312 -0.82 -4.24 -12.53
C ARG A 312 -1.64 -2.97 -12.35
N PHE A 313 -2.95 -3.09 -12.20
CA PHE A 313 -3.82 -1.95 -11.96
C PHE A 313 -3.38 -1.14 -10.72
N LEU A 314 -3.08 -1.78 -9.59
CA LEU A 314 -2.65 -1.06 -8.39
C LEU A 314 -1.23 -0.49 -8.48
N LEU A 315 -0.25 -1.29 -8.93
CA LEU A 315 1.17 -0.90 -8.90
C LEU A 315 1.56 0.00 -10.09
N GLU A 316 1.11 -0.34 -11.29
CA GLU A 316 1.53 0.30 -12.54
C GLU A 316 0.62 1.48 -12.92
N GLU A 317 -0.70 1.34 -12.83
CA GLU A 317 -1.65 2.43 -13.15
C GLU A 317 -1.82 3.44 -12.00
N ASN A 318 -1.80 2.99 -10.73
CA ASN A 318 -2.14 3.83 -9.57
C ASN A 318 -0.97 4.08 -8.60
N HIS A 319 0.15 3.39 -8.76
CA HIS A 319 1.35 3.48 -7.90
C HIS A 319 1.05 3.29 -6.41
N ALA A 320 0.27 2.26 -6.07
CA ALA A 320 -0.14 1.97 -4.70
C ALA A 320 1.03 1.96 -3.70
N ASP A 321 0.75 2.44 -2.48
CA ASP A 321 1.75 2.45 -1.42
C ASP A 321 2.08 1.00 -0.97
N LEU A 322 3.37 0.75 -0.73
CA LEU A 322 3.87 -0.56 -0.33
C LEU A 322 4.12 -0.65 1.18
N ASP A 323 4.03 0.47 1.90
CA ASP A 323 4.44 0.60 3.30
C ASP A 323 3.26 0.85 4.27
N VAL A 324 2.02 0.74 3.81
CA VAL A 324 0.84 0.76 4.70
C VAL A 324 0.79 -0.55 5.50
N GLU A 325 0.82 -0.43 6.84
CA GLU A 325 0.84 -1.55 7.78
C GLU A 325 -0.55 -1.88 8.35
N ASP A 326 -0.85 -3.17 8.39
CA ASP A 326 -1.99 -3.76 9.09
C ASP A 326 -1.79 -3.84 10.62
N CYS A 327 -2.77 -4.41 11.32
CA CYS A 327 -2.77 -4.59 12.78
C CYS A 327 -1.63 -5.50 13.28
N ASP A 328 -1.03 -6.29 12.39
CA ASP A 328 0.07 -7.22 12.67
C ASP A 328 1.43 -6.62 12.28
N GLY A 329 1.47 -5.32 11.90
CA GLY A 329 2.69 -4.64 11.42
C GLY A 329 3.14 -5.11 10.04
N THR A 330 2.23 -5.69 9.25
CA THR A 330 2.53 -6.29 7.96
C THR A 330 2.08 -5.37 6.83
N SER A 331 3.01 -5.05 5.92
CA SER A 331 2.79 -4.20 4.75
C SER A 331 3.00 -4.99 3.47
N PRO A 332 2.47 -4.54 2.31
CA PRO A 332 2.74 -5.16 1.02
C PRO A 332 4.24 -5.40 0.76
N ARG A 333 5.11 -4.46 1.16
CA ARG A 333 6.58 -4.61 1.09
C ARG A 333 7.09 -5.72 2.01
N SER A 334 6.62 -5.79 3.26
CA SER A 334 7.10 -6.80 4.21
C SER A 334 6.65 -8.21 3.81
N MET A 335 5.39 -8.40 3.41
CA MET A 335 4.85 -9.67 2.89
C MET A 335 5.71 -10.27 1.78
N CYS A 336 6.11 -9.46 0.80
CA CYS A 336 6.84 -9.96 -0.36
C CYS A 336 8.34 -10.17 -0.08
N VAL A 337 8.95 -9.42 0.85
CA VAL A 337 10.40 -9.44 1.07
C VAL A 337 10.84 -10.27 2.28
N GLN A 338 9.97 -10.48 3.28
CA GLN A 338 10.32 -11.24 4.49
C GLN A 338 9.94 -12.73 4.41
N THR A 339 8.96 -13.10 3.58
CA THR A 339 8.40 -14.46 3.50
C THR A 339 9.18 -15.37 2.53
N PRO A 340 9.57 -16.61 2.92
CA PRO A 340 10.27 -17.56 2.03
C PRO A 340 9.50 -17.89 0.73
N LEU A 341 8.15 -17.85 0.78
CA LEU A 341 7.25 -18.07 -0.35
C LEU A 341 7.33 -16.97 -1.43
N GLY A 342 7.81 -15.77 -1.07
CA GLY A 342 7.86 -14.61 -1.98
C GLY A 342 8.80 -14.76 -3.17
N GLY A 343 9.49 -15.89 -3.32
CA GLY A 343 10.27 -16.25 -4.52
C GLY A 343 9.45 -16.78 -5.69
N PHE A 344 8.20 -17.20 -5.48
CA PHE A 344 7.40 -17.95 -6.47
C PHE A 344 6.11 -17.24 -6.93
N SER A 345 5.60 -16.26 -6.17
CA SER A 345 4.47 -15.43 -6.60
C SER A 345 4.89 -14.38 -7.64
N ARG A 346 4.13 -14.29 -8.74
CA ARG A 346 4.36 -13.26 -9.78
C ARG A 346 3.99 -11.87 -9.26
N VAL A 347 2.92 -11.75 -8.46
CA VAL A 347 2.59 -10.49 -7.76
C VAL A 347 3.70 -10.08 -6.80
N ALA A 348 4.27 -11.00 -6.01
CA ALA A 348 5.38 -10.67 -5.11
C ALA A 348 6.64 -10.19 -5.86
N MET A 349 6.87 -10.68 -7.09
CA MET A 349 7.92 -10.16 -7.97
C MET A 349 7.58 -8.76 -8.50
N MET A 350 6.32 -8.46 -8.82
CA MET A 350 5.89 -7.11 -9.21
C MET A 350 6.08 -6.10 -8.08
N VAL A 351 5.66 -6.44 -6.86
CA VAL A 351 5.90 -5.62 -5.65
C VAL A 351 7.38 -5.40 -5.41
N LYS A 352 8.23 -6.42 -5.58
CA LYS A 352 9.70 -6.27 -5.50
C LYS A 352 10.28 -5.35 -6.56
N ASN A 353 9.76 -5.40 -7.79
CA ASN A 353 10.19 -4.52 -8.88
C ASN A 353 9.79 -3.07 -8.60
N GLU A 354 8.56 -2.82 -8.15
CA GLU A 354 8.08 -1.48 -7.80
C GLU A 354 8.82 -0.93 -6.58
N ALA A 355 9.02 -1.75 -5.53
CA ALA A 355 9.87 -1.42 -4.39
C ALA A 355 11.29 -0.98 -4.82
N ALA A 356 11.88 -1.67 -5.81
CA ALA A 356 13.18 -1.32 -6.37
C ALA A 356 13.14 -0.09 -7.30
N LEU A 357 12.00 0.23 -7.93
CA LEU A 357 11.81 1.46 -8.71
C LEU A 357 11.66 2.67 -7.78
N GLN A 358 10.80 2.59 -6.76
CA GLN A 358 10.65 3.59 -5.70
C GLN A 358 11.99 3.86 -5.00
N GLY A 359 12.71 2.80 -4.60
CA GLY A 359 14.05 2.93 -4.01
C GLY A 359 15.05 3.64 -4.93
N ARG A 360 15.09 3.28 -6.23
CA ARG A 360 15.95 3.97 -7.21
C ARG A 360 15.55 5.42 -7.47
N LYS A 361 14.26 5.78 -7.40
CA LYS A 361 13.79 7.18 -7.45
C LYS A 361 14.25 7.95 -6.20
N ARG A 362 14.10 7.37 -5.01
CA ARG A 362 14.57 7.96 -3.74
C ARG A 362 16.10 8.15 -3.72
N ASP A 363 16.86 7.17 -4.20
CA ASP A 363 18.32 7.25 -4.29
C ASP A 363 18.81 8.34 -5.28
N LYS A 364 18.05 8.58 -6.36
CA LYS A 364 18.32 9.70 -7.30
C LYS A 364 17.96 11.06 -6.71
N ASN A 365 16.94 11.11 -5.86
CA ASN A 365 16.48 12.33 -5.18
C ASN A 365 17.16 12.56 -3.81
N PHE A 366 18.29 11.89 -3.53
CA PHE A 366 19.17 12.28 -2.43
C PHE A 366 19.91 13.59 -2.79
N GLU A 367 19.18 14.69 -2.77
CA GLU A 367 19.76 16.03 -2.74
C GLU A 367 20.55 16.18 -1.45
N PHE A 368 21.86 16.00 -1.53
CA PHE A 368 22.74 16.26 -0.40
C PHE A 368 22.54 17.70 0.04
N SER A 369 22.22 17.92 1.33
CA SER A 369 22.11 19.24 1.92
C SER A 369 23.25 19.49 2.90
N CYS A 370 23.57 20.76 3.14
CA CYS A 370 24.52 21.12 4.19
C CYS A 370 23.90 20.83 5.56
N SER A 371 24.48 19.88 6.30
CA SER A 371 24.02 19.44 7.63
C SER A 371 24.14 20.50 8.74
N LYS A 372 24.37 21.78 8.40
CA LYS A 372 24.32 22.92 9.32
C LYS A 372 23.33 24.01 8.92
N CYS A 373 23.18 24.28 7.62
CA CYS A 373 22.37 25.40 7.13
C CYS A 373 21.33 25.01 6.07
N GLY A 374 21.13 23.72 5.81
CA GLY A 374 20.09 23.21 4.91
C GLY A 374 20.33 23.42 3.41
N VAL A 375 21.32 24.25 3.02
CA VAL A 375 21.63 24.53 1.61
C VAL A 375 21.81 23.25 0.81
N LEU A 376 20.94 23.05 -0.18
CA LEU A 376 20.94 21.93 -1.10
C LEU A 376 22.15 22.00 -2.05
N LYS A 377 22.65 20.85 -2.46
CA LYS A 377 23.67 20.72 -3.50
C LYS A 377 23.06 21.11 -4.85
N SER A 378 23.68 22.09 -5.51
CA SER A 378 23.36 22.50 -6.89
C SER A 378 24.63 22.53 -7.74
N ASP A 379 24.49 22.83 -9.03
CA ASP A 379 25.64 23.06 -9.92
C ASP A 379 26.52 24.23 -9.47
N THR A 380 25.96 25.19 -8.73
CA THR A 380 26.67 26.34 -8.15
C THR A 380 27.10 26.15 -6.69
N ALA A 381 26.51 25.19 -5.97
CA ALA A 381 26.77 24.93 -4.55
C ALA A 381 27.29 23.50 -4.32
N HIS A 382 28.60 23.32 -4.44
CA HIS A 382 29.27 22.06 -4.09
C HIS A 382 29.34 21.86 -2.57
N LEU A 383 29.12 20.61 -2.13
CA LEU A 383 29.23 20.23 -0.72
C LEU A 383 30.45 19.34 -0.46
N MET A 384 31.21 19.67 0.58
CA MET A 384 32.33 18.88 1.09
C MET A 384 31.86 17.90 2.18
N ALA A 385 32.17 16.61 2.00
CA ALA A 385 31.87 15.58 3.00
C ALA A 385 32.81 15.68 4.22
N CYS A 386 32.34 15.25 5.39
CA CYS A 386 33.17 15.15 6.59
C CYS A 386 34.32 14.15 6.39
N ALA A 387 35.57 14.57 6.59
CA ALA A 387 36.75 13.73 6.32
C ALA A 387 36.81 12.43 7.14
N ILE A 388 36.18 12.39 8.32
CA ILE A 388 36.20 11.25 9.25
C ILE A 388 35.04 10.27 8.96
N CYS A 389 33.79 10.69 9.16
CA CYS A 389 32.65 9.80 8.95
C CYS A 389 32.24 9.66 7.47
N LYS A 390 32.41 10.70 6.65
CA LYS A 390 31.87 10.87 5.28
C LYS A 390 30.33 10.85 5.16
N CYS A 391 29.60 10.68 6.27
CA CYS A 391 28.14 10.58 6.30
C CYS A 391 27.40 11.93 6.22
N VAL A 392 28.08 13.05 6.50
CA VAL A 392 27.47 14.39 6.51
C VAL A 392 28.24 15.36 5.61
N HIS A 393 27.53 16.37 5.10
CA HIS A 393 27.99 17.25 4.04
C HIS A 393 27.89 18.72 4.45
N TYR A 394 28.79 19.56 3.94
CA TYR A 394 28.86 20.97 4.29
C TYR A 394 29.10 21.85 3.06
N CYS A 395 28.44 23.00 2.96
CA CYS A 395 28.75 24.00 1.92
C CYS A 395 30.06 24.76 2.20
N SER A 396 30.57 24.70 3.43
CA SER A 396 31.80 25.39 3.82
C SER A 396 32.41 24.82 5.10
N LYS A 397 33.72 25.03 5.27
CA LYS A 397 34.46 24.78 6.52
C LYS A 397 33.85 25.50 7.73
N LYS A 398 33.24 26.68 7.53
CA LYS A 398 32.53 27.45 8.58
C LYS A 398 31.29 26.68 9.09
N CYS A 399 30.52 26.09 8.19
CA CYS A 399 29.38 25.23 8.54
C CYS A 399 29.82 23.93 9.22
N GLN A 400 30.90 23.31 8.73
CA GLN A 400 31.51 22.14 9.37
C GLN A 400 31.90 22.42 10.83
N VAL A 401 32.65 23.51 11.10
CA VAL A 401 33.12 23.85 12.45
C VAL A 401 31.96 24.16 13.41
N LYS A 402 30.88 24.79 12.94
CA LYS A 402 29.66 25.01 13.76
C LYS A 402 29.01 23.68 14.13
N HIS A 403 28.64 22.85 13.15
CA HIS A 403 27.99 21.55 13.41
C HIS A 403 28.88 20.61 14.25
N TRP A 404 30.20 20.68 14.08
CA TRP A 404 31.17 19.94 14.89
C TRP A 404 31.07 20.28 16.38
N LYS A 405 30.93 21.58 16.72
CA LYS A 405 30.78 22.06 18.11
C LYS A 405 29.39 21.77 18.68
N GLU A 406 28.36 21.77 17.85
CA GLU A 406 26.95 21.58 18.25
C GLU A 406 26.58 20.12 18.55
N GLY A 407 27.50 19.16 18.38
CA GLY A 407 27.30 17.77 18.78
C GLY A 407 27.88 16.74 17.80
N HIS A 408 28.10 17.11 16.53
CA HIS A 408 28.60 16.17 15.53
C HIS A 408 29.97 15.56 15.90
N LYS A 409 30.82 16.26 16.68
CA LYS A 409 32.07 15.70 17.21
C LYS A 409 31.86 14.38 17.98
N ILE A 410 30.78 14.24 18.74
CA ILE A 410 30.48 13.06 19.56
C ILE A 410 30.05 11.92 18.63
N VAL A 411 29.01 12.16 17.83
CA VAL A 411 28.45 11.19 16.87
C VAL A 411 29.50 10.74 15.84
N CYS A 412 30.33 11.66 15.35
CA CYS A 412 31.40 11.35 14.39
C CYS A 412 32.52 10.50 15.02
N LYS A 413 32.83 10.70 16.31
CA LYS A 413 33.77 9.85 17.05
C LYS A 413 33.21 8.47 17.35
N ASP A 414 31.94 8.37 17.73
CA ASP A 414 31.25 7.08 17.90
C ASP A 414 31.20 6.29 16.58
N MET A 415 30.82 6.94 15.47
CA MET A 415 30.91 6.36 14.13
C MET A 415 32.34 5.97 13.73
N ALA A 416 33.36 6.73 14.16
CA ALA A 416 34.77 6.39 13.92
C ALA A 416 35.25 5.21 14.79
N ALA A 417 34.74 5.06 16.02
CA ALA A 417 35.00 3.91 16.87
C ALA A 417 34.31 2.64 16.34
N LYS A 418 33.06 2.75 15.87
CA LYS A 418 32.35 1.67 15.15
C LYS A 418 33.02 1.28 13.83
N LYS A 419 33.70 2.23 13.17
CA LYS A 419 34.63 1.96 12.03
C LYS A 419 35.92 1.24 12.42
N ALA A 420 36.31 1.27 13.69
CA ALA A 420 37.51 0.60 14.20
C ALA A 420 37.21 -0.78 14.81
N LEU A 421 35.93 -1.17 14.92
CA LEU A 421 35.54 -2.52 15.35
C LEU A 421 35.99 -3.54 14.31
N ALA A 422 37.05 -4.28 14.63
CA ALA A 422 37.56 -5.39 13.84
C ALA A 422 37.03 -6.70 14.43
N ILE A 423 36.31 -7.47 13.63
CA ILE A 423 35.67 -8.72 14.05
C ILE A 423 36.34 -9.87 13.31
N VAL A 424 36.88 -10.83 14.06
CA VAL A 424 37.38 -12.08 13.49
C VAL A 424 36.19 -13.02 13.30
N LEU A 425 35.90 -13.39 12.05
CA LEU A 425 34.82 -14.32 11.73
C LEU A 425 35.27 -15.76 11.94
N GLU A 426 34.42 -16.57 12.58
CA GLU A 426 34.65 -18.00 12.73
C GLU A 426 34.80 -18.70 11.36
N ARG A 427 35.73 -19.65 11.27
CA ARG A 427 35.98 -20.43 10.06
C ARG A 427 34.93 -21.55 9.95
N PRO A 428 34.17 -21.66 8.85
CA PRO A 428 33.15 -22.71 8.69
C PRO A 428 33.74 -24.13 8.79
N THR A 429 33.17 -24.94 9.68
CA THR A 429 33.69 -26.27 10.07
C THR A 429 33.01 -27.45 9.35
N GLY A 430 32.03 -27.21 8.46
CA GLY A 430 31.28 -28.28 7.78
C GLY A 430 30.99 -28.01 6.29
N THR A 431 30.56 -29.05 5.59
CA THR A 431 30.02 -28.96 4.22
C THR A 431 28.71 -28.17 4.23
N GLN A 432 28.67 -27.07 3.48
CA GLN A 432 27.60 -26.07 3.50
C GLN A 432 26.22 -26.62 3.09
N TYR A 433 25.17 -26.12 3.75
CA TYR A 433 23.78 -26.47 3.45
C TYR A 433 23.31 -25.81 2.14
N THR A 434 23.12 -26.65 1.12
CA THR A 434 22.11 -26.49 0.05
C THR A 434 21.73 -25.08 -0.44
N SER A 435 22.33 -24.68 -1.57
CA SER A 435 21.61 -24.06 -2.71
C SER A 435 20.70 -22.84 -2.43
N THR A 436 21.27 -21.69 -2.11
CA THR A 436 20.62 -20.42 -2.49
C THR A 436 20.54 -20.33 -4.03
N ILE A 437 19.33 -20.32 -4.59
CA ILE A 437 19.11 -20.13 -6.04
C ILE A 437 19.69 -18.78 -6.46
N ASN A 438 20.75 -18.82 -7.26
CA ASN A 438 21.52 -17.63 -7.63
C ASN A 438 20.88 -16.89 -8.81
N PHE A 439 19.83 -16.12 -8.56
CA PHE A 439 19.13 -15.31 -9.59
C PHE A 439 20.06 -14.38 -10.41
N SER A 440 21.28 -14.09 -9.93
CA SER A 440 22.28 -13.31 -10.65
C SER A 440 22.93 -14.04 -11.84
N SER A 441 23.10 -15.37 -11.80
CA SER A 441 23.67 -16.13 -12.93
C SER A 441 22.68 -16.22 -14.10
N ILE A 442 21.39 -16.42 -13.79
CA ILE A 442 20.29 -16.44 -14.76
C ILE A 442 20.25 -15.16 -15.62
N ARG A 443 20.54 -13.99 -15.02
CA ARG A 443 20.53 -12.70 -15.74
C ARG A 443 21.80 -12.37 -16.54
N SER A 444 22.90 -13.11 -16.36
CA SER A 444 24.21 -12.71 -16.89
C SER A 444 24.85 -13.70 -17.87
N GLY A 445 24.16 -14.81 -18.19
CA GLY A 445 24.61 -15.80 -19.18
C GLY A 445 25.85 -16.60 -18.77
N ARG A 446 26.45 -16.29 -17.62
CA ARG A 446 27.56 -17.06 -17.04
C ARG A 446 26.97 -18.26 -16.32
N GLY A 447 27.12 -19.43 -16.94
CA GLY A 447 26.66 -20.71 -16.40
C GLY A 447 27.22 -20.99 -15.00
N ASN A 448 26.64 -22.01 -14.34
CA ASN A 448 27.03 -22.43 -13.00
C ASN A 448 28.56 -22.53 -12.85
N ILE A 449 29.13 -21.62 -12.05
CA ILE A 449 30.49 -21.82 -11.55
C ILE A 449 30.44 -23.09 -10.69
N PRO A 450 31.29 -24.10 -10.94
CA PRO A 450 31.23 -25.34 -10.20
C PRO A 450 31.34 -25.10 -8.70
N SER A 451 30.53 -25.82 -7.92
CA SER A 451 30.81 -26.01 -6.50
C SER A 451 32.15 -26.74 -6.37
N HIS A 452 33.22 -25.99 -6.10
CA HIS A 452 34.54 -26.56 -5.93
C HIS A 452 34.52 -27.60 -4.80
N ARG A 453 34.92 -28.83 -5.12
CA ARG A 453 34.80 -30.01 -4.25
C ARG A 453 35.74 -30.02 -3.04
N GLU A 454 36.54 -28.98 -2.84
CA GLU A 454 37.49 -28.88 -1.71
C GLU A 454 37.48 -27.46 -1.11
N GLY A 455 37.18 -27.38 0.19
CA GLY A 455 37.49 -26.22 1.06
C GLY A 455 36.63 -24.96 0.91
N SER A 456 35.39 -25.01 1.40
CA SER A 456 34.47 -23.96 1.95
C SER A 456 34.41 -22.51 1.41
N GLY A 457 35.23 -22.09 0.45
CA GLY A 457 35.31 -20.71 -0.06
C GLY A 457 35.77 -19.66 0.95
N TYR A 458 36.07 -20.06 2.19
CA TYR A 458 36.66 -19.21 3.24
C TYR A 458 38.17 -19.06 2.98
N ARG A 459 38.53 -18.05 2.19
CA ARG A 459 39.91 -17.71 1.83
C ARG A 459 39.99 -16.28 1.28
N LYS A 460 41.16 -15.67 1.34
CA LYS A 460 41.42 -14.39 0.68
C LYS A 460 41.29 -14.51 -0.85
N PRO A 461 40.84 -13.47 -1.56
CA PRO A 461 40.89 -13.46 -3.03
C PRO A 461 42.32 -13.60 -3.55
N VAL A 462 42.48 -14.22 -4.72
CA VAL A 462 43.80 -14.53 -5.33
C VAL A 462 44.69 -13.29 -5.43
N ASN A 463 44.13 -12.15 -5.80
CA ASN A 463 44.86 -10.89 -6.07
C ASN A 463 45.00 -9.98 -4.84
N VAL A 464 44.71 -10.46 -3.63
CA VAL A 464 44.79 -9.69 -2.38
C VAL A 464 45.88 -10.29 -1.48
N ARG A 465 46.79 -9.46 -0.95
CA ARG A 465 47.87 -9.88 -0.06
C ARG A 465 47.33 -10.15 1.36
N VAL A 466 48.14 -10.81 2.19
CA VAL A 466 47.85 -10.93 3.63
C VAL A 466 47.80 -9.54 4.26
N ASN A 467 46.85 -9.30 5.15
CA ASN A 467 46.49 -8.01 5.77
C ASN A 467 46.05 -6.90 4.80
N GLU A 468 46.00 -7.15 3.49
CA GLU A 468 45.47 -6.20 2.52
C GLU A 468 43.95 -6.15 2.61
N LYS A 469 43.41 -4.92 2.63
CA LYS A 469 41.98 -4.67 2.76
C LYS A 469 41.30 -4.78 1.40
N PHE A 470 40.21 -5.53 1.37
CA PHE A 470 39.35 -5.73 0.20
C PHE A 470 37.88 -5.58 0.61
N ASP A 471 37.01 -5.30 -0.35
CA ASP A 471 35.58 -5.21 -0.07
C ASP A 471 34.95 -6.61 -0.07
N ILE A 472 33.95 -6.82 0.79
CA ILE A 472 33.03 -7.96 0.74
C ILE A 472 31.59 -7.45 0.79
N LYS A 473 30.70 -8.25 0.22
CA LYS A 473 29.26 -8.07 0.32
C LYS A 473 28.72 -9.09 1.32
N VAL A 474 28.03 -8.58 2.33
CA VAL A 474 27.30 -9.38 3.31
C VAL A 474 25.83 -9.34 2.92
N GLN A 475 25.19 -10.50 2.83
CA GLN A 475 23.80 -10.65 2.47
C GLN A 475 23.06 -11.40 3.59
N ALA A 476 22.13 -10.69 4.23
CA ALA A 476 21.35 -11.16 5.36
C ALA A 476 19.89 -11.49 4.96
N ILE A 477 19.35 -12.49 5.63
CA ILE A 477 17.95 -12.90 5.76
C ILE A 477 18.06 -14.15 6.63
N SER A 478 17.55 -14.26 7.87
CA SER A 478 16.95 -13.27 8.79
C SER A 478 17.85 -13.11 10.03
N HIS A 479 17.33 -13.26 11.25
CA HIS A 479 18.14 -13.62 12.44
C HIS A 479 18.27 -15.16 12.60
N ARG A 480 17.54 -15.96 11.81
CA ARG A 480 17.47 -17.44 11.92
C ARG A 480 18.19 -18.20 10.82
N VAL A 481 18.88 -17.51 9.91
CA VAL A 481 19.44 -18.09 8.68
C VAL A 481 20.83 -17.49 8.45
N PRO A 482 21.82 -18.27 7.95
CA PRO A 482 23.19 -17.82 7.78
C PRO A 482 23.34 -16.55 6.91
N LEU A 483 24.36 -15.74 7.23
CA LEU A 483 24.78 -14.62 6.40
C LEU A 483 25.65 -15.13 5.25
N ALA A 484 25.30 -14.81 4.01
CA ALA A 484 26.15 -15.10 2.86
C ALA A 484 27.18 -13.97 2.65
N ILE A 485 28.47 -14.30 2.70
CA ILE A 485 29.60 -13.36 2.60
C ILE A 485 30.41 -13.66 1.35
N TYR A 486 30.63 -12.65 0.49
CA TYR A 486 31.40 -12.85 -0.74
C TYR A 486 32.07 -11.59 -1.31
N ASP A 487 33.22 -11.77 -1.95
CA ASP A 487 33.87 -10.73 -2.75
C ASP A 487 33.32 -10.67 -4.20
N LYS A 488 33.79 -9.71 -5.01
CA LYS A 488 33.32 -9.53 -6.40
C LYS A 488 33.66 -10.71 -7.31
N SER A 489 34.84 -11.30 -7.16
CA SER A 489 35.29 -12.42 -7.98
C SER A 489 34.82 -13.78 -7.45
N ARG A 490 34.13 -13.82 -6.29
CA ARG A 490 33.68 -15.06 -5.62
C ARG A 490 34.83 -16.02 -5.27
N HIS A 491 36.06 -15.50 -5.14
CA HIS A 491 37.19 -16.28 -4.66
C HIS A 491 37.13 -16.45 -3.14
N CYS A 492 36.62 -15.42 -2.46
CA CYS A 492 36.10 -15.43 -1.10
C CYS A 492 34.58 -15.53 -1.19
N ASN A 493 34.00 -16.65 -0.73
CA ASN A 493 32.55 -16.89 -0.76
C ASN A 493 32.18 -17.97 0.26
N PHE A 494 31.63 -17.57 1.41
CA PHE A 494 31.31 -18.47 2.53
C PHE A 494 30.09 -17.96 3.31
N GLU A 495 29.67 -18.71 4.34
CA GLU A 495 28.53 -18.37 5.19
C GLU A 495 28.94 -18.26 6.67
N VAL A 496 28.26 -17.40 7.42
CA VAL A 496 28.37 -17.28 8.89
C VAL A 496 27.03 -17.64 9.51
N ALA A 497 27.01 -18.63 10.40
CA ALA A 497 25.78 -19.15 11.00
C ALA A 497 25.27 -18.26 12.15
N PRO A 498 23.95 -18.29 12.46
CA PRO A 498 23.42 -17.63 13.66
C PRO A 498 24.13 -18.10 14.93
N GLY A 499 24.56 -17.16 15.78
CA GLY A 499 25.31 -17.44 17.00
C GLY A 499 26.84 -17.60 16.82
N SER A 500 27.36 -17.66 15.60
CA SER A 500 28.81 -17.59 15.37
C SER A 500 29.36 -16.17 15.62
N PRO A 501 30.61 -16.02 16.09
CA PRO A 501 31.30 -14.74 16.22
C PRO A 501 31.18 -13.84 14.97
N GLY A 502 30.65 -12.63 15.16
CA GLY A 502 30.44 -11.66 14.09
C GLY A 502 29.11 -11.75 13.35
N PHE A 503 28.22 -12.71 13.67
CA PHE A 503 26.91 -12.81 13.03
C PHE A 503 26.03 -11.60 13.33
N ASP A 504 25.84 -11.25 14.61
CA ASP A 504 24.88 -10.21 15.02
C ASP A 504 25.34 -8.81 14.58
N GLU A 505 26.64 -8.52 14.65
CA GLU A 505 27.20 -7.23 14.23
C GLU A 505 27.09 -7.03 12.70
N LEU A 506 27.28 -8.09 11.92
CA LEU A 506 27.11 -8.06 10.47
C LEU A 506 25.64 -8.03 10.05
N LEU A 507 24.76 -8.71 10.80
CA LEU A 507 23.31 -8.62 10.62
C LEU A 507 22.82 -7.20 10.92
N GLN A 508 23.28 -6.59 12.02
CA GLN A 508 22.96 -5.21 12.40
C GLN A 508 23.47 -4.21 11.35
N ALA A 509 24.70 -4.39 10.84
CA ALA A 509 25.23 -3.57 9.75
C ALA A 509 24.41 -3.71 8.45
N ALA A 510 23.91 -4.91 8.13
CA ALA A 510 23.02 -5.15 6.99
C ALA A 510 21.59 -4.58 7.19
N GLN A 511 21.13 -4.48 8.44
CA GLN A 511 19.83 -3.88 8.80
C GLN A 511 19.86 -2.35 8.86
N ALA A 512 21.02 -1.74 9.14
CA ALA A 512 21.19 -0.29 9.21
C ALA A 512 21.22 0.42 7.84
N GLU A 513 21.27 -0.32 6.73
CA GLU A 513 21.27 0.25 5.37
C GLU A 513 19.88 0.78 4.97
N PRO A 514 19.74 2.09 4.67
CA PRO A 514 18.43 2.70 4.36
C PRO A 514 17.83 2.23 3.03
N THR A 515 18.63 1.61 2.16
CA THR A 515 18.17 1.07 0.86
C THR A 515 17.88 -0.42 0.96
N TRP A 516 16.62 -0.80 1.14
CA TRP A 516 16.13 -2.19 1.32
C TRP A 516 16.23 -3.06 0.04
N GLN A 517 17.32 -2.97 -0.73
CA GLN A 517 17.56 -3.80 -1.92
C GLN A 517 18.12 -5.19 -1.54
N GLY A 518 17.34 -5.92 -0.73
CA GLY A 518 17.58 -7.32 -0.38
C GLY A 518 18.63 -7.53 0.73
N ARG A 519 18.52 -6.75 1.82
CA ARG A 519 19.29 -6.89 3.09
C ARG A 519 20.79 -7.16 2.84
N LYS A 520 21.44 -6.22 2.14
CA LYS A 520 22.86 -6.31 1.79
C LYS A 520 23.60 -5.07 2.24
N THR A 521 24.73 -5.27 2.90
CA THR A 521 25.73 -4.22 3.14
C THR A 521 27.06 -4.59 2.47
N PHE A 522 27.91 -3.60 2.27
CA PHE A 522 29.23 -3.73 1.66
C PHE A 522 30.25 -3.24 2.68
N VAL A 523 31.03 -4.15 3.24
CA VAL A 523 31.97 -3.87 4.34
C VAL A 523 33.38 -4.24 3.91
N THR A 524 34.38 -3.54 4.44
CA THR A 524 35.77 -3.92 4.23
C THR A 524 36.13 -5.15 5.06
N ALA A 525 36.98 -6.03 4.51
CA ALA A 525 37.58 -7.18 5.17
C ALA A 525 39.08 -7.29 4.86
N SER A 526 39.80 -8.13 5.61
CA SER A 526 41.18 -8.54 5.38
C SER A 526 41.36 -9.98 5.88
N PHE A 527 42.32 -10.73 5.33
CA PHE A 527 42.75 -12.01 5.91
C PHE A 527 44.10 -11.82 6.60
N ASP A 528 44.25 -12.34 7.82
CA ASP A 528 45.52 -12.35 8.55
C ASP A 528 46.49 -13.45 8.06
N ALA A 529 47.62 -13.64 8.75
CA ALA A 529 48.64 -14.62 8.36
C ALA A 529 48.23 -16.05 8.69
N GLU A 530 47.39 -16.21 9.70
CA GLU A 530 46.80 -17.43 10.21
C GLU A 530 45.63 -17.92 9.33
N GLY A 531 45.08 -17.03 8.49
CA GLY A 531 44.03 -17.30 7.52
C GLY A 531 42.62 -17.00 8.03
N ASN A 532 42.46 -16.24 9.10
CA ASN A 532 41.16 -15.78 9.60
C ASN A 532 40.68 -14.55 8.81
N CYS A 533 39.38 -14.49 8.55
CA CYS A 533 38.74 -13.35 7.92
C CYS A 533 38.37 -12.30 8.98
N ILE A 534 39.02 -11.14 8.93
CA ILE A 534 38.75 -9.99 9.79
C ILE A 534 37.87 -9.00 9.03
N VAL A 535 36.70 -8.67 9.55
CA VAL A 535 35.74 -7.75 8.95
C VAL A 535 35.59 -6.48 9.79
N TYR A 536 35.34 -5.35 9.12
CA TYR A 536 35.22 -4.04 9.73
C TYR A 536 33.83 -3.44 9.43
N PRO A 537 32.76 -3.78 10.19
CA PRO A 537 31.39 -3.49 9.79
C PRO A 537 31.07 -2.00 9.61
N GLY A 538 31.73 -1.11 10.36
CA GLY A 538 31.57 0.34 10.18
C GLY A 538 32.28 0.92 8.96
N LEU A 539 33.24 0.21 8.35
CA LEU A 539 33.92 0.62 7.12
C LEU A 539 33.10 0.16 5.90
N THR A 540 32.03 0.90 5.62
CA THR A 540 31.19 0.69 4.43
C THR A 540 31.94 1.07 3.16
N SER A 541 31.97 0.18 2.17
CA SER A 541 32.50 0.50 0.84
C SER A 541 31.51 1.35 0.05
N VAL A 542 32.01 2.43 -0.54
CA VAL A 542 31.23 3.31 -1.42
C VAL A 542 30.93 2.61 -2.77
N LYS A 543 31.66 1.54 -3.12
CA LYS A 543 31.50 0.83 -4.38
C LYS A 543 30.48 -0.31 -4.27
N LYS A 544 29.20 0.04 -4.32
CA LYS A 544 28.13 -0.94 -4.65
C LYS A 544 28.45 -1.53 -6.05
N TRP A 545 28.65 -2.84 -6.14
CA TRP A 545 29.10 -3.56 -7.35
C TRP A 545 28.04 -4.46 -7.99
#